data_AF-A0A9D8XUW7-F1
#
_entry.id   AF-A0A9D8XUW7-F1
#
_cell.length_a   1.000
_cell.length_b   1.000
_cell.length_c   1.000
_cell.angle_alpha   90.00
_cell.angle_beta   90.00
_cell.angle_gamma   90.00
#
_symmetry.space_group_name_H-M   'P 1'
#
loop_
_entity.id
_entity.type
_entity.pdbx_description
1 polymer ?
#
loop_
_entity_poly.entity_id
_entity_poly.type
_entity_poly.pdbx_seq_one_letter_code
_entity_poly.pdbx_strand_id
1 'polypeptide(L)' 'MKTLRHCSIVMHIHDEPVIEANPQMSLDAACELMGRTPPWADGLILEAAGYITPFYKKD' A
#
# COMPACT_ATOMS: atom_id res chain seq x y z
N MET A 1 -7.21 2.60 4.80
CA MET A 1 -6.12 2.12 5.69
C MET A 1 -5.53 3.30 6.47
N LYS A 2 -5.42 3.23 7.81
CA LYS A 2 -4.93 4.36 8.64
C LYS A 2 -3.43 4.65 8.47
N THR A 3 -2.65 3.64 8.10
CA THR A 3 -1.19 3.72 7.94
C THR A 3 -0.77 4.47 6.67
N LEU A 4 -1.59 4.42 5.62
CA LEU A 4 -1.39 5.13 4.34
C LEU A 4 -2.17 6.44 4.22
N ARG A 5 -2.67 7.01 5.33
CA ARG A 5 -3.56 8.20 5.31
C ARG A 5 -2.95 9.47 4.70
N HIS A 6 -1.63 9.49 4.51
CA HIS A 6 -0.90 10.61 3.90
C HIS A 6 -0.50 10.33 2.44
N CYS A 7 -0.91 9.19 1.89
CA CYS A 7 -0.72 8.86 0.49
C CYS A 7 -1.92 9.33 -0.33
N SER A 8 -1.68 9.75 -1.58
CA SER A 8 -2.75 10.06 -2.55
C SER A 8 -3.27 8.75 -3.14
N ILE A 9 -4.18 8.07 -2.43
CA ILE A 9 -4.80 6.84 -2.92
C ILE A 9 -5.86 7.21 -3.96
N VAL A 10 -5.63 6.83 -5.22
CA VAL A 10 -6.48 7.19 -6.35
C VAL A 10 -7.46 6.09 -6.76
N MET A 11 -7.19 4.84 -6.35
CA MET A 11 -8.04 3.69 -6.65
C MET A 11 -7.79 2.57 -5.62
N HIS A 12 -8.76 1.67 -5.48
CA HIS A 12 -8.62 0.42 -4.73
C HIS A 12 -9.11 -0.74 -5.59
N ILE A 13 -8.37 -1.85 -5.61
CA ILE A 13 -8.81 -3.14 -6.13
C ILE A 13 -8.72 -4.13 -4.98
N HIS A 14 -9.85 -4.50 -4.37
CA HIS A 14 -9.86 -5.35 -3.17
C HIS A 14 -8.92 -4.79 -2.08
N ASP A 15 -7.83 -5.50 -1.79
CA ASP A 15 -6.77 -5.19 -0.83
C ASP A 15 -5.57 -4.43 -1.43
N GLU A 16 -5.61 -4.12 -2.72
CA GLU A 16 -4.57 -3.38 -3.45
C GLU A 16 -4.94 -1.89 -3.60
N PRO A 17 -4.33 -0.99 -2.81
CA PRO A 17 -4.44 0.45 -3.05
C PRO A 17 -3.50 0.87 -4.19
N VAL A 18 -4.00 1.70 -5.11
CA VAL A 18 -3.17 2.39 -6.11
C VAL A 18 -2.92 3.81 -5.64
N ILE A 19 -1.65 4.17 -5.51
CA ILE A 19 -1.19 5.45 -4.98
C ILE A 19 -0.58 6.26 -6.13
N GLU A 20 -1.07 7.48 -6.31
CA GLU A 20 -0.32 8.47 -7.08
C GLU A 20 0.84 8.96 -6.21
N ALA A 21 2.05 8.55 -6.58
CA ALA A 21 3.24 8.72 -5.75
C ALA A 21 4.25 9.65 -6.41
N ASN A 22 4.94 10.43 -5.58
CA ASN A 22 6.18 11.07 -6.00
C ASN A 22 7.21 9.98 -6.36
N PRO A 23 7.98 10.08 -7.48
CA PRO A 23 8.99 9.09 -7.86
C PRO A 23 10.10 8.82 -6.82
N GLN A 24 10.30 9.70 -5.84
CA GLN A 24 11.22 9.53 -4.72
C GLN A 24 10.62 8.70 -3.57
N MET A 25 9.32 8.39 -3.60
CA MET A 25 8.67 7.55 -2.60
C MET A 25 9.21 6.12 -2.67
N SER A 26 9.49 5.52 -1.51
CA SER A 26 9.93 4.13 -1.41
C SER A 26 8.74 3.17 -1.45
N LEU A 27 8.77 2.21 -2.37
CA LEU A 27 7.81 1.10 -2.43
C LEU A 27 7.88 0.25 -1.16
N ASP A 28 9.09 -0.09 -0.71
CA ASP A 28 9.30 -0.92 0.49
C ASP A 28 8.67 -0.27 1.73
N ALA A 29 8.80 1.06 1.88
CA ALA A 29 8.16 1.78 2.97
C ALA A 29 6.63 1.73 2.88
N ALA A 30 6.06 1.79 1.68
CA ALA A 30 4.62 1.63 1.48
C ALA A 30 4.16 0.21 1.85
N CYS A 31 4.88 -0.82 1.39
CA CYS A 31 4.62 -2.22 1.75
C CYS A 31 4.73 -2.45 3.26
N GLU A 32 5.76 -1.90 3.92
CA GLU A 32 5.90 -1.99 5.38
C GLU A 32 4.70 -1.36 6.09
N LEU A 33 4.25 -0.19 5.66
CA LEU A 33 3.06 0.47 6.23
C LEU A 33 1.77 -0.34 6.00
N MET A 34 1.67 -1.06 4.88
CA MET A 34 0.55 -1.95 4.59
C MET A 34 0.57 -3.22 5.43
N GLY A 35 1.75 -3.80 5.66
CA GLY A 35 1.95 -5.02 6.46
C GLY A 35 1.83 -4.83 7.98
N ARG A 36 1.56 -3.60 8.47
CA ARG A 36 1.38 -3.37 9.91
C ARG A 36 0.07 -3.96 10.41
N THR A 37 0.18 -4.96 11.28
CA THR A 37 -0.95 -5.58 11.97
C THR A 37 -1.75 -4.54 12.78
N PRO A 38 -3.06 -4.43 12.55
CA PRO A 38 -3.89 -3.49 13.31
C PRO A 38 -4.13 -4.01 14.74
N PRO A 39 -4.39 -3.13 15.73
CA PRO A 39 -4.54 -3.53 17.13
C PRO A 39 -5.65 -4.55 17.42
N TRP A 40 -6.66 -4.65 16.55
CA TRP A 40 -7.77 -5.59 16.70
C TRP A 40 -7.46 -7.00 16.16
N ALA A 41 -6.35 -7.17 15.43
CA ALA A 41 -5.92 -8.43 14.81
C ALA A 41 -4.56 -8.87 15.34
N ASP A 42 -4.30 -8.66 16.64
CA ASP A 42 -3.00 -8.96 17.24
C ASP A 42 -2.56 -10.42 16.97
N GLY A 43 -1.27 -10.60 16.69
CA GLY A 43 -0.69 -11.88 16.29
C GLY A 43 -0.92 -12.31 14.83
N LEU A 44 -1.76 -11.60 14.05
CA LEU A 44 -1.87 -11.85 12.62
C LEU A 44 -0.65 -11.29 11.89
N ILE A 45 0.08 -12.17 11.20
CA ILE A 45 1.20 -11.77 10.34
C ILE A 45 0.62 -11.27 9.02
N LEU A 46 0.83 -9.99 8.72
CA LEU A 46 0.45 -9.38 7.44
C LEU A 46 1.69 -9.08 6.63
N GLU A 47 1.64 -9.43 5.35
CA GLU A 47 2.68 -9.09 4.37
C GLU A 47 2.03 -8.31 3.24
N ALA A 48 2.79 -7.40 2.63
CA ALA A 48 2.35 -6.65 1.47
C ALA A 48 3.43 -6.71 0.40
N ALA A 49 2.99 -6.85 -0.83
CA ALA A 49 3.82 -6.75 -2.02
C ALA A 49 3.20 -5.72 -2.96
N GLY A 50 4.05 -5.12 -3.79
CA GLY A 50 3.62 -4.12 -4.75
C GLY A 50 4.65 -3.93 -5.85
N TYR A 51 4.34 -3.02 -6.77
CA TYR A 51 5.23 -2.64 -7.86
C TYR A 51 5.04 -1.16 -8.18
N ILE A 52 6.01 -0.58 -8.90
CA ILE A 52 5.94 0.78 -9.42
C ILE A 52 5.75 0.70 -10.94
N THR A 53 4.81 1.48 -11.45
CA THR A 53 4.61 1.65 -12.89
C THR A 53 4.26 3.11 -13.20
N PRO A 54 4.70 3.67 -14.35
CA PRO A 54 4.25 4.99 -14.79
C PRO A 54 2.73 5.04 -15.07
N PHE A 55 2.14 3.92 -15.47
CA PHE A 55 0.70 3.82 -15.75
C PHE A 55 0.16 2.50 -15.21
N TYR A 56 -0.94 2.57 -14.47
CA TYR A 56 -1.66 1.38 -14.05
C TYR A 56 -2.25 0.69 -15.29
N LYS A 57 -2.02 -0.62 -15.38
CA LYS A 57 -2.66 -1.48 -16.36
C LYS A 57 -3.12 -2.74 -15.65
N LYS A 58 -4.41 -3.04 -15.77
CA LYS A 58 -4.93 -4.34 -15.40
C LYS A 58 -4.64 -5.31 -16.55
N ASP A 59 -4.04 -6.43 -16.24
CA ASP A 59 -3.89 -7.54 -17.19
C ASP A 59 -5.22 -8.28 -17.41
#